data_AF-A0A2E9Q665-F1
#
_entry.id   AF-A0A2E9Q665-F1
#
_cell.length_a   1.000
_cell.length_b   1.000
_cell.length_c   1.000
_cell.angle_alpha   90.00
_cell.angle_beta   90.00
_cell.angle_gamma   90.00
#
_symmetry.space_group_name_H-M   'P 1'
#
loop_
_entity.id
_entity.type
_entity.pdbx_description
1 polymer ?
#
loop_
_entity_poly.entity_id
_entity_poly.type
_entity_poly.pdbx_seq_one_letter_code
_entity_poly.pdbx_strand_id
1 'polypeptide(L)'
;MRFGDLDPSLLPSLLPSLMLLGSIFLPNSVSAAPPFDASAVRPETMKLIQNFVAEPLVCDSEVGVEATTPECYLIVHRLAKQATAEEIRMLTGHPAPGVRANALIALLYAERDDLFLELIPDHFHDSTRVTWHSGSDLRSVGLAEIVLSQAWRNMREGDFRKLQEALLYFEDSTDARYMAFQTLPIAERHEQRVRELAKQRVRGAVLALAHYKRDSDVAIIRSTLPDRATEFYAAVQIFPHEAFKEILEERYKSIMAPKYLYYRSEYFAAIAAYRDDWARSMLRRPYRIHFFQDPAAARSSVMYAISVEKQIPYYRDLIWEFSDSEPMTGGAFRRLCDSPSSQCTEYVHRTLTRLEELNLGYSSDLVGIYTDYLKQSDAALLKEVIIEQLDLERMHIPRPYLKVIQETRDPDYVEPALEYIEESPEQWSQRDLGIVLLKYGDADIKERLMELRKRKSMLRTRAFQEALDQWKPRKAP
;
A
#
# COMPACT_ATOMS: atom_id res chain seq x y z
N MET A 1 5.42 -32.63 38.01
CA MET A 1 6.83 -33.06 38.07
C MET A 1 7.66 -31.88 38.51
N ARG A 2 8.43 -32.02 39.60
CA ARG A 2 9.25 -30.97 40.21
C ARG A 2 10.59 -30.92 39.47
N PHE A 3 11.02 -29.72 39.06
CA PHE A 3 12.37 -29.47 38.57
C PHE A 3 13.27 -29.23 39.79
N GLY A 4 14.23 -30.13 39.99
CA GLY A 4 15.33 -30.01 40.93
C GLY A 4 16.60 -30.53 40.24
N ASP A 5 17.71 -29.89 40.61
CA ASP A 5 19.10 -30.33 40.41
C ASP A 5 19.73 -30.09 39.03
N LEU A 6 20.40 -28.93 38.90
CA LEU A 6 21.57 -28.79 38.03
C LEU A 6 22.74 -28.23 38.84
N ASP A 7 23.86 -28.94 38.69
CA ASP A 7 25.14 -28.88 39.40
C ASP A 7 25.96 -27.61 39.03
N PRO A 8 26.46 -26.82 40.00
CA PRO A 8 27.26 -25.62 39.73
C PRO A 8 28.76 -25.87 39.45
N SER A 9 29.22 -27.11 39.26
CA SER A 9 30.65 -27.44 39.24
C SER A 9 31.34 -27.60 37.87
N LEU A 10 30.70 -27.24 36.75
CA LEU A 10 31.33 -27.34 35.42
C LEU A 10 31.63 -25.98 34.79
N LEU A 11 32.60 -25.28 35.38
CA LEU A 11 33.40 -24.26 34.71
C LEU A 11 34.76 -24.87 34.36
N PRO A 12 35.27 -24.62 33.14
CA PRO A 12 36.68 -24.32 33.00
C PRO A 12 36.85 -22.88 32.50
N SER A 13 37.58 -22.13 33.31
CA SER A 13 38.44 -21.02 32.94
C SER A 13 39.04 -21.14 31.54
N LEU A 14 38.97 -20.09 30.73
CA LEU A 14 39.99 -19.70 29.74
C LEU A 14 39.63 -18.32 29.16
N LEU A 15 40.45 -17.31 29.49
CA LEU A 15 40.64 -16.04 28.77
C LEU A 15 42.13 -15.68 28.91
N PRO A 16 42.72 -14.83 28.05
CA PRO A 16 42.31 -14.43 26.70
C PRO A 16 43.47 -14.52 25.68
N SER A 17 43.15 -14.81 24.41
CA SER A 17 44.03 -14.45 23.30
C SER A 17 43.63 -13.06 22.80
N LEU A 18 44.49 -12.07 23.07
CA LEU A 18 44.48 -10.78 22.41
C LEU A 18 44.60 -11.00 20.90
N MET A 19 43.55 -10.66 20.15
CA MET A 19 43.68 -10.27 18.75
C MET A 19 43.41 -8.79 18.64
N LEU A 20 44.34 -8.08 18.01
CA LEU A 20 44.20 -6.68 17.62
C LEU A 20 42.96 -6.53 16.73
N LEU A 21 41.89 -5.98 17.29
CA LEU A 21 40.86 -5.31 16.51
C LEU A 21 41.40 -3.92 16.16
N GLY A 22 41.62 -3.69 14.87
CA GLY A 22 41.82 -2.35 14.34
C GLY A 22 40.54 -1.55 14.56
N SER A 23 40.52 -0.75 15.63
CA SER A 23 39.48 0.22 15.90
C SER A 23 39.47 1.25 14.77
N ILE A 24 38.53 1.12 13.83
CA ILE A 24 38.09 2.25 13.02
C ILE A 24 37.29 3.13 13.98
N PHE A 25 37.99 4.04 14.64
CA PHE A 25 37.37 5.16 15.35
C PHE A 25 36.70 6.05 14.29
N LEU A 26 35.40 5.89 14.09
CA LEU A 26 34.58 6.99 13.64
C LEU A 26 34.48 7.96 14.83
N PRO A 27 34.84 9.23 14.70
CA PRO A 27 34.68 10.18 15.78
C PRO A 27 33.18 10.32 16.08
N ASN A 28 32.75 9.79 17.24
CA ASN A 28 31.46 10.09 17.87
C ASN A 28 31.44 11.54 18.39
N SER A 29 31.86 12.52 17.59
CA SER A 29 31.43 13.88 17.78
C SER A 29 30.05 13.99 17.15
N VAL A 30 29.03 13.54 17.90
CA VAL A 30 27.65 13.99 17.68
C VAL A 30 27.71 15.50 17.92
N SER A 31 27.96 16.25 16.86
CA SER A 31 27.89 17.70 16.88
C SER A 31 26.41 18.01 17.02
N ALA A 32 25.92 18.06 18.26
CA ALA A 32 24.53 18.37 18.55
C ALA A 32 24.09 19.53 17.65
N ALA A 33 23.04 19.30 16.86
CA ALA A 33 22.45 20.32 15.99
C ALA A 33 22.40 21.67 16.72
N PRO A 34 22.85 22.75 16.06
CA PRO A 34 22.90 24.06 16.70
C PRO A 34 21.52 24.40 17.27
N PRO A 35 21.45 25.01 18.46
CA PRO A 35 20.17 25.38 19.06
C PRO A 35 19.44 26.34 18.11
N PHE A 36 18.12 26.17 18.00
CA PHE A 36 17.31 27.01 17.13
C PHE A 36 17.45 28.49 17.46
N ASP A 37 17.80 29.29 16.45
CA ASP A 37 17.86 30.74 16.47
C ASP A 37 16.86 31.30 15.44
N ALA A 38 15.77 31.88 15.94
CA ALA A 38 14.75 32.49 15.10
C ALA A 38 15.28 33.66 14.26
N SER A 39 16.37 34.33 14.69
CA SER A 39 16.97 35.44 13.93
C SER A 39 17.71 34.98 12.68
N ALA A 40 18.07 33.70 12.60
CA ALA A 40 18.69 33.08 11.43
C ALA A 40 17.66 32.61 10.38
N VAL A 41 16.35 32.76 10.65
CA VAL A 41 15.27 32.36 9.74
C VAL A 41 14.47 33.58 9.30
N ARG A 42 14.27 33.74 7.99
CA ARG A 42 13.55 34.91 7.47
C ARG A 42 12.09 34.91 7.93
N PRO A 43 11.47 36.08 8.11
CA PRO A 43 10.07 36.19 8.55
C PRO A 43 9.08 35.42 7.67
N GLU A 44 9.30 35.37 6.35
CA GLU A 44 8.45 34.66 5.41
C GLU A 44 8.50 33.15 5.64
N THR A 45 9.70 32.62 5.87
CA THR A 45 9.93 31.20 6.21
C THR A 45 9.29 30.86 7.56
N MET A 46 9.46 31.72 8.56
CA MET A 46 8.82 31.56 9.88
C MET A 46 7.29 31.56 9.79
N LYS A 47 6.71 32.38 8.91
CA LYS A 47 5.26 32.42 8.70
C LYS A 47 4.73 31.11 8.12
N LEU A 48 5.49 30.45 7.23
CA LEU A 48 5.08 29.16 6.65
C LEU A 48 4.96 28.06 7.72
N ILE A 49 5.87 28.03 8.69
CA ILE A 49 5.94 26.95 9.69
C ILE A 49 5.10 27.21 10.94
N GLN A 50 4.47 28.38 11.07
CA GLN A 50 3.75 28.77 12.28
C GLN A 50 2.63 27.77 12.64
N ASN A 51 1.96 27.20 11.64
CA ASN A 51 0.93 26.18 11.85
C ASN A 51 1.52 24.91 12.48
N PHE A 52 2.75 24.53 12.13
CA PHE A 52 3.43 23.36 12.69
C PHE A 52 3.94 23.55 14.11
N VAL A 53 4.00 24.80 14.59
CA VAL A 53 4.29 25.13 15.99
C VAL A 53 3.07 24.84 16.86
N ALA A 54 1.88 25.23 16.39
CA ALA A 54 0.62 25.02 17.09
C ALA A 54 0.16 23.56 17.03
N GLU A 55 0.31 22.94 15.86
CA GLU A 55 -0.14 21.57 15.59
C GLU A 55 1.02 20.76 15.01
N PRO A 56 1.56 19.77 15.75
CA PRO A 56 2.67 18.96 15.26
C PRO A 56 2.17 17.96 14.20
N LEU A 57 1.87 18.45 13.00
CA LEU A 57 1.28 17.73 11.88
C LEU A 57 2.29 17.54 10.75
N VAL A 58 2.33 16.35 10.16
CA VAL A 58 3.12 16.01 8.96
C VAL A 58 2.20 15.38 7.92
N CYS A 59 2.35 15.79 6.66
CA CYS A 59 1.55 15.30 5.55
C CYS A 59 2.46 14.82 4.41
N ASP A 60 2.34 13.54 4.04
CA ASP A 60 3.23 12.91 3.06
C ASP A 60 2.56 12.55 1.73
N SER A 61 1.29 12.90 1.57
CA SER A 61 0.52 12.61 0.36
C SER A 61 -0.04 13.89 -0.24
N GLU A 62 0.14 14.05 -1.55
CA GLU A 62 -0.51 15.09 -2.35
C GLU A 62 -2.04 14.96 -2.36
N VAL A 63 -2.55 13.76 -2.05
CA VAL A 63 -3.97 13.46 -2.05
C VAL A 63 -4.37 13.05 -0.64
N GLY A 64 -5.21 13.86 0.00
CA GLY A 64 -5.80 13.64 1.31
C GLY A 64 -7.25 13.16 1.24
N VAL A 65 -8.01 13.44 2.30
CA VAL A 65 -9.44 13.13 2.39
C VAL A 65 -10.19 13.81 1.23
N GLU A 66 -11.15 13.10 0.65
CA GLU A 66 -11.96 13.55 -0.50
C GLU A 66 -11.14 13.89 -1.75
N ALA A 67 -9.94 13.31 -1.89
CA ALA A 67 -9.02 13.56 -2.99
C ALA A 67 -8.57 15.03 -3.12
N THR A 68 -8.57 15.77 -2.01
CA THR A 68 -8.06 17.16 -1.95
C THR A 68 -6.63 17.20 -1.45
N THR A 69 -5.83 18.17 -1.92
CA THR A 69 -4.43 18.31 -1.45
C THR A 69 -4.37 18.99 -0.09
N PRO A 70 -3.82 18.33 0.95
CA PRO A 70 -3.74 18.91 2.29
C PRO A 70 -2.89 20.19 2.32
N GLU A 71 -3.31 21.20 3.08
CA GLU A 71 -2.56 22.46 3.20
C GLU A 71 -1.15 22.26 3.77
N CYS A 72 -1.01 21.40 4.78
CA CYS A 72 0.28 20.98 5.33
C CYS A 72 1.25 20.47 4.26
N TYR A 73 0.79 19.66 3.30
CA TYR A 73 1.61 19.17 2.19
C TYR A 73 2.11 20.35 1.32
N LEU A 74 1.21 21.27 0.95
CA LEU A 74 1.56 22.47 0.18
C LEU A 74 2.55 23.38 0.92
N ILE A 75 2.47 23.47 2.25
CA ILE A 75 3.41 24.25 3.07
C ILE A 75 4.82 23.64 2.99
N VAL A 76 4.97 22.31 3.14
CA VAL A 76 6.27 21.65 3.08
C VAL A 76 6.94 21.82 1.71
N HIS A 77 6.17 21.70 0.63
CA HIS A 77 6.71 21.96 -0.72
C HIS A 77 7.10 23.43 -0.93
N ARG A 78 6.35 24.38 -0.37
CA ARG A 78 6.76 25.79 -0.37
C ARG A 78 8.05 26.00 0.42
N LEU A 79 8.17 25.37 1.59
CA LEU A 79 9.38 25.41 2.40
C LEU A 79 10.59 24.87 1.62
N ALA A 80 10.45 23.69 1.00
CA ALA A 80 11.48 23.07 0.18
C ALA A 80 11.96 23.98 -0.99
N LYS A 81 11.02 24.70 -1.61
CA LYS A 81 11.30 25.59 -2.74
C LYS A 81 11.90 26.95 -2.34
N GLN A 82 11.48 27.51 -1.20
CA GLN A 82 11.76 28.91 -0.85
C GLN A 82 12.86 29.08 0.20
N ALA A 83 13.00 28.13 1.12
CA ALA A 83 13.96 28.25 2.21
C ALA A 83 15.39 27.93 1.75
N THR A 84 16.35 28.69 2.29
CA THR A 84 17.78 28.41 2.08
C THR A 84 18.19 27.14 2.84
N ALA A 85 19.36 26.60 2.51
CA ALA A 85 19.90 25.43 3.22
C ALA A 85 20.08 25.72 4.72
N GLU A 86 20.60 26.90 5.05
CA GLU A 86 20.82 27.29 6.44
C GLU A 86 19.54 27.54 7.22
N GLU A 87 18.50 28.08 6.57
CA GLU A 87 17.19 28.20 7.21
C GLU A 87 16.62 26.82 7.55
N ILE A 88 16.63 25.87 6.61
CA ILE A 88 16.12 24.52 6.87
C ILE A 88 16.97 23.83 7.95
N ARG A 89 18.30 23.95 7.89
CA ARG A 89 19.20 23.46 8.95
C ARG A 89 18.78 24.01 10.31
N MET A 90 18.58 25.32 10.42
CA MET A 90 18.14 25.95 11.68
C MET A 90 16.80 25.40 12.16
N LEU A 91 15.85 25.19 11.24
CA LEU A 91 14.52 24.64 11.55
C LEU A 91 14.56 23.17 12.02
N THR A 92 15.58 22.39 11.65
CA THR A 92 15.73 21.02 12.20
C THR A 92 16.01 21.03 13.71
N GLY A 93 16.58 22.11 14.26
CA GLY A 93 16.79 22.29 15.70
C GLY A 93 15.60 22.90 16.46
N HIS A 94 14.46 23.16 15.80
CA HIS A 94 13.32 23.88 16.40
C HIS A 94 12.69 23.12 17.59
N PRO A 95 12.20 23.79 18.66
CA PRO A 95 11.60 23.11 19.82
C PRO A 95 10.31 22.34 19.50
N ALA A 96 9.50 22.83 18.56
CA ALA A 96 8.29 22.13 18.11
C ALA A 96 8.62 20.96 17.16
N PRO A 97 8.16 19.73 17.45
CA PRO A 97 8.51 18.53 16.65
C PRO A 97 7.90 18.56 15.25
N GLY A 98 6.72 19.18 15.06
CA GLY A 98 6.14 19.37 13.73
C GLY A 98 7.05 20.18 12.81
N VAL A 99 7.69 21.22 13.34
CA VAL A 99 8.64 22.02 12.56
C VAL A 99 9.88 21.21 12.18
N ARG A 100 10.48 20.48 13.13
CA ARG A 100 11.65 19.64 12.87
C ARG A 100 11.37 18.58 11.80
N ALA A 101 10.24 17.86 11.93
CA ALA A 101 9.85 16.80 11.01
C ALA A 101 9.66 17.34 9.59
N ASN A 102 8.89 18.43 9.45
CA ASN A 102 8.62 19.04 8.15
C ASN A 102 9.86 19.70 7.54
N ALA A 103 10.79 20.21 8.34
CA ALA A 103 12.08 20.73 7.87
C ALA A 103 12.94 19.61 7.27
N LEU A 104 13.05 18.46 7.94
CA LEU A 104 13.77 17.30 7.42
C LEU A 104 13.12 16.75 6.13
N ILE A 105 11.79 16.70 6.05
CA ILE A 105 11.08 16.29 4.83
C ILE A 105 11.27 17.32 3.71
N ALA A 106 11.29 18.62 4.03
CA ALA A 106 11.56 19.65 3.03
C ALA A 106 12.97 19.52 2.41
N LEU A 107 13.96 18.99 3.13
CA LEU A 107 15.27 18.66 2.53
C LEU A 107 15.14 17.58 1.45
N LEU A 108 14.33 16.55 1.70
CA LEU A 108 14.08 15.46 0.76
C LEU A 108 13.38 15.99 -0.50
N TYR A 109 12.34 16.83 -0.35
CA TYR A 109 11.66 17.43 -1.50
C TYR A 109 12.48 18.50 -2.24
N ALA A 110 13.46 19.10 -1.57
CA ALA A 110 14.41 20.01 -2.20
C ALA A 110 15.59 19.28 -2.86
N GLU A 111 15.60 17.94 -2.86
CA GLU A 111 16.67 17.09 -3.37
C GLU A 111 18.05 17.41 -2.72
N ARG A 112 18.03 17.79 -1.44
CA ARG A 112 19.24 18.14 -0.66
C ARG A 112 19.72 16.95 0.18
N ASP A 113 19.91 15.80 -0.48
CA ASP A 113 20.22 14.52 0.16
C ASP A 113 21.48 14.57 1.04
N ASP A 114 22.54 15.28 0.62
CA ASP A 114 23.78 15.40 1.41
C ASP A 114 23.55 16.13 2.74
N LEU A 115 22.77 17.22 2.73
CA LEU A 115 22.42 17.96 3.95
C LEU A 115 21.46 17.15 4.83
N PHE A 116 20.56 16.38 4.23
CA PHE A 116 19.71 15.46 4.97
C PHE A 116 20.53 14.40 5.70
N LEU A 117 21.48 13.76 5.00
CA LEU A 117 22.38 12.74 5.57
C LEU A 117 23.29 13.30 6.67
N GLU A 118 23.65 14.58 6.59
CA GLU A 118 24.39 15.29 7.64
C GLU A 118 23.55 15.46 8.91
N LEU A 119 22.26 15.82 8.78
CA LEU A 119 21.40 16.22 9.90
C LEU A 119 20.62 15.08 10.53
N ILE A 120 20.16 14.10 9.74
CA ILE A 120 19.28 13.04 10.25
C ILE A 120 19.88 12.20 11.40
N PRO A 121 21.21 11.96 11.51
CA PRO A 121 21.76 11.20 12.63
C PRO A 121 21.43 11.77 14.00
N ASP A 122 21.37 13.10 14.13
CA ASP A 122 21.02 13.80 15.38
C ASP A 122 19.55 13.58 15.78
N HIS A 123 18.71 13.17 14.82
CA HIS A 123 17.28 12.97 15.02
C HIS A 123 16.88 11.50 15.09
N PHE A 124 17.80 10.55 14.95
CA PHE A 124 17.44 9.12 14.98
C PHE A 124 16.82 8.68 16.32
N HIS A 125 17.19 9.32 17.44
CA HIS A 125 16.57 9.09 18.76
C HIS A 125 15.34 9.97 19.03
N ASP A 126 14.94 10.85 18.11
CA ASP A 126 13.78 11.73 18.30
C ASP A 126 12.48 10.93 18.16
N SER A 127 12.06 10.38 19.30
CA SER A 127 10.81 9.63 19.47
C SER A 127 9.61 10.53 19.74
N THR A 128 9.77 11.86 19.65
CA THR A 128 8.66 12.79 19.86
C THR A 128 7.55 12.48 18.87
N ARG A 129 6.33 12.35 19.39
CA ARG A 129 5.15 12.00 18.61
C ARG A 129 4.66 13.22 17.82
N VAL A 130 4.35 13.00 16.55
CA VAL A 130 3.65 13.96 15.68
C VAL A 130 2.44 13.29 15.05
N THR A 131 1.43 14.08 14.69
CA THR A 131 0.29 13.61 13.90
C THR A 131 0.74 13.46 12.45
N TRP A 132 0.62 12.27 11.90
CA TRP A 132 0.91 11.98 10.50
C TRP A 132 -0.40 11.74 9.75
N HIS A 133 -0.58 12.52 8.69
CA HIS A 133 -1.68 12.42 7.74
C HIS A 133 -1.18 11.80 6.43
N SER A 134 -1.59 10.56 6.14
CA SER A 134 -1.24 9.83 4.92
C SER A 134 -2.52 9.35 4.23
N GLY A 135 -2.89 9.98 3.11
CA GLY A 135 -4.18 9.69 2.47
C GLY A 135 -5.36 10.06 3.37
N SER A 136 -6.20 9.08 3.71
CA SER A 136 -7.30 9.23 4.67
C SER A 136 -6.93 8.90 6.12
N ASP A 137 -5.70 8.45 6.36
CA ASP A 137 -5.29 7.92 7.66
C ASP A 137 -4.58 9.00 8.49
N LEU A 138 -5.06 9.15 9.73
CA LEU A 138 -4.49 10.02 10.76
C LEU A 138 -3.94 9.16 11.89
N ARG A 139 -2.64 9.26 12.19
CA ARG A 139 -2.00 8.48 13.26
C ARG A 139 -0.91 9.27 13.99
N SER A 140 -0.68 8.92 15.26
CA SER A 140 0.40 9.48 16.06
C SER A 140 1.65 8.62 15.94
N VAL A 141 2.69 9.14 15.28
CA VAL A 141 3.91 8.38 14.93
C VAL A 141 5.15 9.16 15.36
N GLY A 142 6.26 8.46 15.62
CA GLY A 142 7.53 9.10 15.99
C GLY A 142 8.10 9.92 14.83
N LEU A 143 8.71 11.07 15.12
CA LEU A 143 9.31 11.95 14.11
C LEU A 143 10.31 11.22 13.22
N ALA A 144 11.28 10.53 13.82
CA ALA A 144 12.32 9.82 13.08
C ALA A 144 11.73 8.77 12.12
N GLU A 145 10.67 8.07 12.55
CA GLU A 145 9.99 7.06 11.75
C GLU A 145 9.36 7.65 10.49
N ILE A 146 8.63 8.77 10.62
CA ILE A 146 7.98 9.41 9.48
C ILE A 146 9.03 9.93 8.50
N VAL A 147 10.04 10.67 8.99
CA VAL A 147 11.07 11.26 8.15
C VAL A 147 11.83 10.19 7.36
N LEU A 148 12.19 9.09 8.01
CA LEU A 148 12.90 7.99 7.36
C LEU A 148 12.01 7.19 6.38
N SER A 149 10.70 7.11 6.64
CA SER A 149 9.76 6.53 5.67
C SER A 149 9.70 7.34 4.36
N GLN A 150 9.86 8.67 4.44
CA GLN A 150 9.92 9.55 3.27
C GLN A 150 11.25 9.48 2.55
N ALA A 151 12.35 9.25 3.27
CA ALA A 151 13.69 9.16 2.70
C ALA A 151 13.76 8.10 1.59
N TRP A 152 13.18 6.93 1.79
CA TRP A 152 13.14 5.89 0.76
C TRP A 152 12.49 6.35 -0.57
N ARG A 153 11.39 7.10 -0.49
CA ARG A 153 10.62 7.49 -1.67
C ARG A 153 11.27 8.62 -2.46
N ASN A 154 12.02 9.48 -1.77
CA ASN A 154 12.47 10.77 -2.31
C ASN A 154 13.99 10.84 -2.53
N MET A 155 14.79 10.03 -1.83
CA MET A 155 16.24 10.02 -2.02
C MET A 155 16.65 9.22 -3.24
N ARG A 156 17.80 9.58 -3.82
CA ARG A 156 18.47 8.74 -4.81
C ARG A 156 18.95 7.44 -4.15
N GLU A 157 18.96 6.33 -4.90
CA GLU A 157 19.35 5.02 -4.38
C GLU A 157 20.73 5.03 -3.69
N GLY A 158 21.71 5.71 -4.28
CA GLY A 158 23.07 5.82 -3.72
C GLY A 158 23.11 6.53 -2.36
N ASP A 159 22.28 7.54 -2.16
CA ASP A 159 22.21 8.28 -0.89
C ASP A 159 21.37 7.54 0.15
N PHE A 160 20.31 6.85 -0.28
CA PHE A 160 19.58 5.94 0.59
C PHE A 160 20.47 4.80 1.12
N ARG A 161 21.43 4.30 0.32
CA ARG A 161 22.43 3.33 0.79
C ARG A 161 23.32 3.90 1.90
N LYS A 162 23.75 5.17 1.80
CA LYS A 162 24.51 5.84 2.88
C LYS A 162 23.68 5.92 4.16
N LEU A 163 22.39 6.24 4.05
CA LEU A 163 21.47 6.23 5.19
C LEU A 163 21.32 4.84 5.81
N GLN A 164 21.15 3.79 4.99
CA GLN A 164 21.11 2.40 5.47
C GLN A 164 22.38 2.05 6.26
N GLU A 165 23.54 2.46 5.76
CA GLU A 165 24.83 2.24 6.43
C GLU A 165 24.88 2.94 7.79
N ALA A 166 24.41 4.18 7.91
CA ALA A 166 24.30 4.87 9.19
C ALA A 166 23.38 4.13 10.17
N LEU A 167 22.24 3.64 9.70
CA LEU A 167 21.24 2.92 10.51
C LEU A 167 21.73 1.55 11.05
N LEU A 168 22.77 0.96 10.45
CA LEU A 168 23.39 -0.29 10.94
C LEU A 168 24.14 -0.12 12.27
N TYR A 169 24.71 1.07 12.48
CA TYR A 169 25.53 1.37 13.66
C TYR A 169 24.76 2.14 14.72
N PHE A 170 23.54 2.57 14.40
CA PHE A 170 22.68 3.27 15.33
C PHE A 170 22.20 2.35 16.48
N GLU A 171 22.37 2.80 17.72
CA GLU A 171 21.98 2.02 18.90
C GLU A 171 20.55 2.36 19.31
N ASP A 172 19.56 1.80 18.60
CA ASP A 172 18.16 1.66 19.02
C ASP A 172 17.36 1.05 17.86
N SER A 173 16.28 0.32 18.16
CA SER A 173 15.44 -0.28 17.13
C SER A 173 14.31 0.66 16.73
N THR A 174 14.40 1.30 15.56
CA THR A 174 13.32 2.11 14.98
C THR A 174 12.60 1.37 13.86
N ASP A 175 11.31 1.65 13.63
CA ASP A 175 10.53 1.07 12.52
C ASP A 175 11.11 1.49 11.15
N ALA A 176 11.81 2.61 11.13
CA ALA A 176 12.61 3.04 10.00
C ALA A 176 13.73 2.06 9.61
N ARG A 177 14.40 1.43 10.59
CA ARG A 177 15.40 0.38 10.31
C ARG A 177 14.75 -0.79 9.60
N TYR A 178 13.57 -1.21 10.05
CA TYR A 178 12.80 -2.27 9.39
C TYR A 178 12.50 -1.92 7.94
N MET A 179 11.98 -0.72 7.67
CA MET A 179 11.71 -0.24 6.32
C MET A 179 12.98 -0.18 5.47
N ALA A 180 14.06 0.37 6.01
CA ALA A 180 15.34 0.46 5.33
C ALA A 180 15.87 -0.93 4.93
N PHE A 181 15.80 -1.91 5.83
CA PHE A 181 16.32 -3.25 5.63
C PHE A 181 15.46 -4.13 4.72
N GLN A 182 14.16 -3.85 4.61
CA GLN A 182 13.26 -4.55 3.68
C GLN A 182 13.48 -4.14 2.21
N THR A 183 14.04 -2.96 1.99
CA THR A 183 13.85 -2.25 0.73
C THR A 183 14.99 -2.45 -0.27
N LEU A 184 16.24 -2.27 0.18
CA LEU A 184 17.43 -2.51 -0.64
C LEU A 184 18.38 -3.47 0.08
N PRO A 185 19.08 -4.36 -0.65
CA PRO A 185 20.16 -5.16 -0.09
C PRO A 185 21.27 -4.27 0.48
N ILE A 186 21.73 -4.61 1.68
CA ILE A 186 22.88 -3.98 2.33
C ILE A 186 24.17 -4.53 1.72
N ALA A 187 25.18 -3.67 1.54
CA ALA A 187 26.46 -4.08 0.97
C ALA A 187 27.10 -5.25 1.76
N GLU A 188 27.74 -6.17 1.04
CA GLU A 188 28.33 -7.41 1.59
C GLU A 188 29.38 -7.15 2.68
N ARG A 189 30.10 -6.02 2.60
CA ARG A 189 31.07 -5.59 3.63
C ARG A 189 30.45 -5.44 5.04
N HIS A 190 29.13 -5.28 5.13
CA HIS A 190 28.43 -5.15 6.41
C HIS A 190 27.74 -6.45 6.88
N GLU A 191 27.92 -7.58 6.16
CA GLU A 191 27.26 -8.85 6.47
C GLU A 191 27.44 -9.26 7.94
N GLN A 192 28.67 -9.15 8.46
CA GLN A 192 28.98 -9.51 9.84
C GLN A 192 28.17 -8.67 10.85
N ARG A 193 28.05 -7.36 10.62
CA ARG A 193 27.27 -6.46 11.49
C ARG A 193 25.79 -6.80 11.41
N VAL A 194 25.26 -7.06 10.22
CA VAL A 194 23.86 -7.48 10.03
C VAL A 194 23.58 -8.78 10.77
N ARG A 195 24.49 -9.76 10.70
CA ARG A 195 24.40 -11.04 11.39
C ARG A 195 24.39 -10.87 12.92
N GLU A 196 25.21 -9.97 13.45
CA GLU A 196 25.19 -9.62 14.89
C GLU A 196 23.85 -9.02 15.31
N LEU A 197 23.34 -8.04 14.56
CA LEU A 197 22.03 -7.42 14.82
C LEU A 197 20.89 -8.45 14.76
N ALA A 198 20.93 -9.37 13.81
CA ALA A 198 19.95 -10.44 13.68
C ALA A 198 19.98 -11.41 14.88
N LYS A 199 21.17 -11.78 15.37
CA LYS A 199 21.34 -12.58 16.60
C LYS A 199 20.83 -11.84 17.84
N GLN A 200 21.02 -10.52 17.89
CA GLN A 200 20.48 -9.64 18.93
C GLN A 200 18.96 -9.39 18.80
N ARG A 201 18.31 -10.00 17.80
CA ARG A 201 16.88 -9.86 17.51
C ARG A 201 16.44 -8.41 17.22
N VAL A 202 17.33 -7.60 16.66
CA VAL A 202 16.99 -6.25 16.21
C VAL A 202 15.95 -6.33 15.08
N ARG A 203 14.95 -5.43 15.10
CA ARG A 203 13.86 -5.41 14.11
C ARG A 203 14.41 -5.16 12.70
N GLY A 204 13.96 -5.97 11.74
CA GLY A 204 14.37 -5.90 10.34
C GLY A 204 15.71 -6.56 10.02
N ALA A 205 16.56 -6.82 11.01
CA ALA A 205 17.92 -7.31 10.76
C ALA A 205 17.92 -8.69 10.07
N VAL A 206 16.89 -9.50 10.30
CA VAL A 206 16.73 -10.80 9.65
C VAL A 206 16.32 -10.66 8.18
N LEU A 207 15.60 -9.60 7.81
CA LEU A 207 15.34 -9.26 6.40
C LEU A 207 16.62 -8.89 5.68
N ALA A 208 17.41 -7.99 6.27
CA ALA A 208 18.72 -7.62 5.75
C ALA A 208 19.63 -8.85 5.60
N LEU A 209 19.64 -9.74 6.61
CA LEU A 209 20.43 -10.96 6.57
C LEU A 209 19.99 -11.90 5.43
N ALA A 210 18.70 -12.03 5.18
CA ALA A 210 18.15 -12.87 4.12
C ALA A 210 18.63 -12.44 2.72
N HIS A 211 18.94 -11.17 2.49
CA HIS A 211 19.47 -10.70 1.20
C HIS A 211 20.82 -11.32 0.83
N TYR A 212 21.62 -11.77 1.80
CA TYR A 212 22.90 -12.44 1.55
C TYR A 212 22.75 -13.91 1.14
N LYS A 213 21.58 -14.53 1.40
CA LYS A 213 21.22 -15.89 0.97
C LYS A 213 22.25 -16.96 1.35
N ARG A 214 22.78 -16.91 2.58
CA ARG A 214 23.75 -17.90 3.09
C ARG A 214 23.05 -19.00 3.87
N ASP A 215 23.44 -20.24 3.60
CA ASP A 215 22.94 -21.42 4.34
C ASP A 215 23.25 -21.32 5.84
N SER A 216 24.37 -20.68 6.22
CA SER A 216 24.76 -20.47 7.61
C SER A 216 23.80 -19.55 8.40
N ASP A 217 22.91 -18.82 7.72
CA ASP A 217 21.97 -17.88 8.33
C ASP A 217 20.56 -18.45 8.53
N VAL A 218 20.29 -19.65 7.98
CA VAL A 218 18.99 -20.33 8.07
C VAL A 218 18.52 -20.49 9.52
N ALA A 219 19.42 -20.88 10.44
CA ALA A 219 19.08 -21.04 11.85
C ALA A 219 18.69 -19.71 12.53
N ILE A 220 19.37 -18.61 12.18
CA ILE A 220 19.07 -17.28 12.72
C ILE A 220 17.71 -16.80 12.21
N ILE A 221 17.46 -16.92 10.91
CA ILE A 221 16.17 -16.56 10.28
C ILE A 221 15.03 -17.35 10.94
N ARG A 222 15.18 -18.68 11.05
CA ARG A 222 14.20 -19.57 11.71
C ARG A 222 13.87 -19.14 13.14
N SER A 223 14.86 -18.70 13.91
CA SER A 223 14.68 -18.34 15.32
C SER A 223 13.75 -17.12 15.54
N THR A 224 13.42 -16.40 14.47
CA THR A 224 12.57 -15.19 14.50
C THR A 224 11.07 -15.51 14.46
N LEU A 225 10.70 -16.70 13.99
CA LEU A 225 9.29 -17.11 13.82
C LEU A 225 8.43 -16.98 15.08
N PRO A 226 8.87 -17.36 16.30
CA PRO A 226 8.02 -17.32 17.50
C PRO A 226 7.54 -15.90 17.86
N ASP A 227 8.40 -14.91 17.68
CA ASP A 227 8.15 -13.54 18.15
C ASP A 227 7.73 -12.60 17.02
N ARG A 228 8.19 -12.86 15.79
CA ARG A 228 8.08 -11.94 14.64
C ARG A 228 7.79 -12.71 13.35
N ALA A 229 6.66 -13.40 13.30
CA ALA A 229 6.27 -14.24 12.17
C ALA A 229 6.23 -13.49 10.82
N THR A 230 5.75 -12.24 10.78
CA THR A 230 5.77 -11.40 9.55
C THR A 230 7.19 -11.22 9.03
N GLU A 231 8.15 -10.92 9.91
CA GLU A 231 9.56 -10.73 9.54
C GLU A 231 10.17 -12.04 9.04
N PHE A 232 9.81 -13.17 9.65
CA PHE A 232 10.20 -14.48 9.15
C PHE A 232 9.67 -14.74 7.72
N TYR A 233 8.37 -14.55 7.48
CA TYR A 233 7.81 -14.80 6.14
C TYR A 233 8.40 -13.87 5.07
N ALA A 234 8.61 -12.59 5.40
CA ALA A 234 9.29 -11.66 4.51
C ALA A 234 10.76 -12.06 4.23
N ALA A 235 11.48 -12.59 5.23
CA ALA A 235 12.82 -13.13 5.01
C ALA A 235 12.82 -14.36 4.08
N VAL A 236 11.83 -15.25 4.21
CA VAL A 236 11.66 -16.40 3.31
C VAL A 236 11.32 -15.97 1.89
N GLN A 237 10.56 -14.88 1.70
CA GLN A 237 10.32 -14.32 0.36
C GLN A 237 11.62 -13.87 -0.33
N ILE A 238 12.57 -13.34 0.43
CA ILE A 238 13.88 -12.89 -0.06
C ILE A 238 14.81 -14.10 -0.29
N PHE A 239 14.80 -15.07 0.62
CA PHE A 239 15.63 -16.27 0.63
C PHE A 239 14.78 -17.54 0.82
N PRO A 240 14.14 -18.06 -0.25
CA PRO A 240 13.30 -19.25 -0.18
C PRO A 240 14.16 -20.53 -0.10
N HIS A 241 14.73 -20.79 1.08
CA HIS A 241 15.60 -21.94 1.32
C HIS A 241 14.80 -23.21 1.67
N GLU A 242 15.23 -24.39 1.21
CA GLU A 242 14.52 -25.67 1.41
C GLU A 242 14.17 -25.97 2.87
N ALA A 243 15.08 -25.66 3.79
CA ALA A 243 14.88 -25.87 5.22
C ALA A 243 13.69 -25.10 5.84
N PHE A 244 13.10 -24.13 5.13
CA PHE A 244 11.88 -23.45 5.60
C PHE A 244 10.58 -24.11 5.13
N LYS A 245 10.61 -25.06 4.17
CA LYS A 245 9.40 -25.70 3.64
C LYS A 245 8.62 -26.47 4.71
N GLU A 246 9.29 -27.31 5.49
CA GLU A 246 8.67 -28.08 6.58
C GLU A 246 7.99 -27.14 7.59
N ILE A 247 8.66 -26.04 7.94
CA ILE A 247 8.10 -25.01 8.84
C ILE A 247 6.84 -24.40 8.24
N LEU A 248 6.86 -24.04 6.95
CA LEU A 248 5.68 -23.48 6.28
C LEU A 248 4.53 -24.49 6.28
N GLU A 249 4.79 -25.77 6.03
CA GLU A 249 3.78 -26.83 6.08
C GLU A 249 3.17 -27.01 7.47
N GLU A 250 3.99 -27.09 8.52
CA GLU A 250 3.54 -27.21 9.91
C GLU A 250 2.64 -26.05 10.33
N ARG A 251 2.95 -24.85 9.84
CA ARG A 251 2.22 -23.62 10.18
C ARG A 251 0.89 -23.48 9.43
N TYR A 252 0.66 -24.24 8.35
CA TYR A 252 -0.54 -24.10 7.52
C TYR A 252 -1.83 -24.11 8.32
N LYS A 253 -2.01 -25.11 9.21
CA LYS A 253 -3.21 -25.22 10.06
C LYS A 253 -3.40 -24.02 10.96
N SER A 254 -2.30 -23.47 11.51
CA SER A 254 -2.36 -22.28 12.35
C SER A 254 -2.76 -21.05 11.52
N ILE A 255 -2.16 -20.82 10.36
CA ILE A 255 -2.44 -19.65 9.50
C ILE A 255 -3.90 -19.64 8.99
N MET A 256 -4.48 -20.83 8.80
CA MET A 256 -5.89 -20.97 8.43
C MET A 256 -6.87 -20.72 9.59
N ALA A 257 -6.41 -20.65 10.84
CA ALA A 257 -7.27 -20.28 11.97
C ALA A 257 -7.61 -18.77 11.97
N PRO A 258 -8.78 -18.35 12.48
CA PRO A 258 -9.23 -16.95 12.42
C PRO A 258 -8.29 -15.97 13.11
N LYS A 259 -7.68 -16.40 14.22
CA LYS A 259 -6.79 -15.54 15.02
C LYS A 259 -5.51 -15.10 14.27
N TYR A 260 -5.24 -15.66 13.10
CA TYR A 260 -4.05 -15.38 12.30
C TYR A 260 -4.35 -14.82 10.90
N LEU A 261 -5.56 -14.25 10.70
CA LEU A 261 -5.95 -13.58 9.46
C LEU A 261 -4.89 -12.59 8.95
N TYR A 262 -4.26 -11.85 9.87
CA TYR A 262 -3.25 -10.83 9.55
C TYR A 262 -2.00 -11.37 8.84
N TYR A 263 -1.61 -12.63 9.06
CA TYR A 263 -0.35 -13.18 8.51
C TYR A 263 -0.53 -13.95 7.19
N ARG A 264 -1.76 -14.08 6.70
CA ARG A 264 -2.08 -14.97 5.57
C ARG A 264 -1.38 -14.54 4.28
N SER A 265 -1.40 -13.25 3.99
CA SER A 265 -0.84 -12.70 2.75
C SER A 265 0.68 -12.88 2.71
N GLU A 266 1.39 -12.61 3.80
CA GLU A 266 2.85 -12.78 3.87
C GLU A 266 3.25 -14.25 3.88
N TYR A 267 2.47 -15.11 4.53
CA TYR A 267 2.67 -16.56 4.51
C TYR A 267 2.55 -17.13 3.08
N PHE A 268 1.49 -16.78 2.35
CA PHE A 268 1.33 -17.26 0.97
C PHE A 268 2.33 -16.61 0.01
N ALA A 269 2.73 -15.36 0.24
CA ALA A 269 3.82 -14.74 -0.51
C ALA A 269 5.16 -15.46 -0.28
N ALA A 270 5.44 -15.92 0.95
CA ALA A 270 6.62 -16.73 1.26
C ALA A 270 6.61 -18.07 0.53
N ILE A 271 5.45 -18.74 0.45
CA ILE A 271 5.29 -19.95 -0.36
C ILE A 271 5.50 -19.63 -1.85
N ALA A 272 4.86 -18.56 -2.35
CA ALA A 272 4.95 -18.16 -3.74
C ALA A 272 6.39 -17.82 -4.18
N ALA A 273 7.28 -17.45 -3.27
CA ALA A 273 8.67 -17.16 -3.59
C ALA A 273 9.50 -18.37 -4.07
N TYR A 274 9.09 -19.61 -3.74
CA TYR A 274 9.81 -20.83 -4.15
C TYR A 274 9.67 -21.16 -5.64
N ARG A 275 8.52 -20.83 -6.26
CA ARG A 275 8.29 -20.94 -7.72
C ARG A 275 8.45 -22.35 -8.29
N ASP A 276 8.20 -23.36 -7.46
CA ASP A 276 8.32 -24.77 -7.79
C ASP A 276 6.98 -25.52 -7.62
N ASP A 277 6.99 -26.82 -7.91
CA ASP A 277 5.80 -27.66 -7.80
C ASP A 277 5.28 -27.79 -6.35
N TRP A 278 6.20 -27.71 -5.38
CA TRP A 278 5.85 -27.67 -3.96
C TRP A 278 5.01 -26.43 -3.65
N ALA A 279 5.44 -25.25 -4.10
CA ALA A 279 4.71 -24.01 -3.92
C ALA A 279 3.34 -24.06 -4.59
N ARG A 280 3.27 -24.56 -5.83
CA ARG A 280 1.98 -24.75 -6.55
C ARG A 280 1.03 -25.64 -5.77
N SER A 281 1.53 -26.75 -5.24
CA SER A 281 0.74 -27.70 -4.43
C SER A 281 0.20 -27.03 -3.17
N MET A 282 1.04 -26.28 -2.46
CA MET A 282 0.66 -25.55 -1.25
C MET A 282 -0.38 -24.46 -1.52
N LEU A 283 -0.20 -23.68 -2.60
CA LEU A 283 -1.10 -22.58 -2.99
C LEU A 283 -2.48 -23.06 -3.46
N ARG A 284 -2.61 -24.30 -3.94
CA ARG A 284 -3.92 -24.92 -4.26
C ARG A 284 -4.72 -25.35 -3.04
N ARG A 285 -4.09 -25.57 -1.87
CA ARG A 285 -4.79 -26.13 -0.69
C ARG A 285 -6.00 -25.29 -0.24
N PRO A 286 -5.94 -23.94 -0.17
CA PRO A 286 -7.09 -23.10 0.19
C PRO A 286 -8.30 -23.24 -0.74
N TYR A 287 -8.09 -23.68 -1.98
CA TYR A 287 -9.16 -23.85 -2.98
C TYR A 287 -9.79 -25.25 -2.93
N ARG A 288 -9.13 -26.24 -2.31
CA ARG A 288 -9.61 -27.64 -2.23
C ARG A 288 -10.29 -28.01 -0.91
N ILE A 289 -10.08 -27.23 0.16
CA ILE A 289 -10.57 -27.56 1.50
C ILE A 289 -11.72 -26.62 1.85
N HIS A 290 -12.90 -27.18 2.11
CA HIS A 290 -14.12 -26.43 2.42
C HIS A 290 -14.34 -26.13 3.91
N PHE A 291 -13.51 -26.67 4.80
CA PHE A 291 -13.69 -26.56 6.26
C PHE A 291 -12.98 -25.37 6.90
N PHE A 292 -12.57 -24.37 6.11
CA PHE A 292 -12.06 -23.12 6.68
C PHE A 292 -13.21 -22.26 7.17
N GLN A 293 -12.99 -21.55 8.29
CA GLN A 293 -13.99 -20.59 8.78
C GLN A 293 -14.11 -19.37 7.86
N ASP A 294 -13.06 -19.06 7.09
CA ASP A 294 -13.04 -17.99 6.08
C ASP A 294 -12.20 -18.41 4.87
N PRO A 295 -12.76 -19.22 3.96
CA PRO A 295 -12.07 -19.68 2.76
C PRO A 295 -11.84 -18.55 1.77
N ALA A 296 -12.72 -17.56 1.69
CA ALA A 296 -12.59 -16.42 0.77
C ALA A 296 -11.34 -15.59 1.09
N ALA A 297 -11.13 -15.20 2.36
CA ALA A 297 -9.93 -14.45 2.72
C ALA A 297 -8.63 -15.25 2.44
N ALA A 298 -8.64 -16.56 2.65
CA ALA A 298 -7.47 -17.39 2.33
C ALA A 298 -7.20 -17.47 0.81
N ARG A 299 -8.25 -17.61 0.00
CA ARG A 299 -8.16 -17.62 -1.46
C ARG A 299 -7.71 -16.27 -2.00
N SER A 300 -8.25 -15.18 -1.47
CA SER A 300 -7.84 -13.81 -1.78
C SER A 300 -6.36 -13.56 -1.45
N SER A 301 -5.87 -14.01 -0.28
CA SER A 301 -4.44 -13.92 0.06
C SER A 301 -3.55 -14.72 -0.90
N VAL A 302 -3.98 -15.90 -1.36
CA VAL A 302 -3.27 -16.65 -2.40
C VAL A 302 -3.27 -15.88 -3.72
N MET A 303 -4.44 -15.39 -4.16
CA MET A 303 -4.59 -14.64 -5.41
C MET A 303 -3.67 -13.41 -5.40
N TYR A 304 -3.62 -12.69 -4.28
CA TYR A 304 -2.69 -11.57 -4.08
C TYR A 304 -1.23 -12.00 -4.22
N ALA A 305 -0.81 -13.05 -3.52
CA ALA A 305 0.56 -13.54 -3.50
C ALA A 305 1.08 -13.96 -4.89
N ILE A 306 0.25 -14.63 -5.69
CA ILE A 306 0.63 -15.09 -7.03
C ILE A 306 0.49 -14.01 -8.11
N SER A 307 -0.30 -12.97 -7.85
CA SER A 307 -0.56 -11.85 -8.76
C SER A 307 0.49 -10.73 -8.69
N VAL A 308 1.46 -10.80 -7.77
CA VAL A 308 2.58 -9.87 -7.73
C VAL A 308 3.39 -10.00 -9.02
N GLU A 309 3.82 -8.88 -9.61
CA GLU A 309 4.48 -8.80 -10.93
C GLU A 309 5.55 -9.88 -11.16
N LYS A 310 6.44 -10.09 -10.18
CA LYS A 310 7.56 -11.03 -10.28
C LYS A 310 7.14 -12.50 -10.19
N GLN A 311 5.90 -12.77 -9.79
CA GLN A 311 5.36 -14.11 -9.57
C GLN A 311 4.48 -14.59 -10.73
N ILE A 312 3.88 -13.67 -11.49
CA ILE A 312 2.96 -14.00 -12.61
C ILE A 312 3.55 -15.01 -13.61
N PRO A 313 4.82 -14.91 -14.06
CA PRO A 313 5.38 -15.89 -15.00
C PRO A 313 5.38 -17.33 -14.47
N TYR A 314 5.43 -17.52 -13.15
CA TYR A 314 5.47 -18.81 -12.51
C TYR A 314 4.09 -19.36 -12.19
N TYR A 315 3.08 -18.51 -12.02
CA TYR A 315 1.76 -18.94 -11.55
C TYR A 315 0.60 -18.55 -12.48
N ARG A 316 0.89 -18.26 -13.76
CA ARG A 316 -0.13 -17.91 -14.76
C ARG A 316 -1.29 -18.91 -14.82
N ASP A 317 -0.98 -20.19 -14.80
CA ASP A 317 -1.96 -21.28 -14.77
C ASP A 317 -2.84 -21.22 -13.52
N LEU A 318 -2.25 -21.02 -12.34
CA LEU A 318 -3.00 -20.89 -11.08
C LEU A 318 -3.86 -19.64 -11.05
N ILE A 319 -3.36 -18.50 -11.57
CA ILE A 319 -4.14 -17.26 -11.64
C ILE A 319 -5.41 -17.49 -12.45
N TRP A 320 -5.30 -18.15 -13.61
CA TRP A 320 -6.48 -18.54 -14.41
C TRP A 320 -7.36 -19.58 -13.72
N GLU A 321 -6.77 -20.60 -13.09
CA GLU A 321 -7.50 -21.64 -12.34
C GLU A 321 -8.37 -21.03 -11.23
N PHE A 322 -7.87 -19.99 -10.55
CA PHE A 322 -8.52 -19.40 -9.38
C PHE A 322 -9.44 -18.22 -9.70
N SER A 323 -9.35 -17.66 -10.91
CA SER A 323 -10.05 -16.43 -11.30
C SER A 323 -11.57 -16.55 -11.35
N ASP A 324 -12.10 -17.78 -11.32
CA ASP A 324 -13.53 -18.06 -11.23
C ASP A 324 -14.11 -17.75 -9.85
N SER A 325 -13.27 -17.77 -8.81
CA SER A 325 -13.68 -17.62 -7.41
C SER A 325 -13.13 -16.38 -6.72
N GLU A 326 -12.02 -15.82 -7.22
CA GLU A 326 -11.43 -14.59 -6.73
C GLU A 326 -11.04 -13.72 -7.94
N PRO A 327 -11.41 -12.43 -7.98
CA PRO A 327 -11.03 -11.58 -9.09
C PRO A 327 -9.50 -11.40 -9.13
N MET A 328 -8.93 -11.39 -10.33
CA MET A 328 -7.53 -11.03 -10.52
C MET A 328 -7.27 -9.61 -10.02
N THR A 329 -6.05 -9.36 -9.52
CA THR A 329 -5.64 -7.97 -9.27
C THR A 329 -5.52 -7.22 -10.59
N GLY A 330 -5.76 -5.90 -10.60
CA GLY A 330 -5.62 -5.09 -11.80
C GLY A 330 -4.21 -5.11 -12.41
N GLY A 331 -3.18 -5.35 -11.59
CA GLY A 331 -1.80 -5.54 -12.05
C GLY A 331 -1.60 -6.86 -12.80
N ALA A 332 -2.16 -7.96 -12.28
CA ALA A 332 -2.12 -9.26 -12.96
C ALA A 332 -2.93 -9.24 -14.26
N PHE A 333 -4.14 -8.69 -14.25
CA PHE A 333 -4.97 -8.57 -15.44
C PHE A 333 -4.24 -7.81 -16.56
N ARG A 334 -3.70 -6.61 -16.28
CA ARG A 334 -2.99 -5.81 -17.30
C ARG A 334 -1.80 -6.52 -17.94
N ARG A 335 -1.17 -7.47 -17.23
CA ARG A 335 -0.05 -8.26 -17.77
C ARG A 335 -0.49 -9.50 -18.53
N LEU A 336 -1.52 -10.19 -18.03
CA LEU A 336 -2.05 -11.39 -18.67
C LEU A 336 -2.90 -11.07 -19.90
N CYS A 337 -3.46 -9.86 -19.94
CA CYS A 337 -4.35 -9.32 -20.96
C CYS A 337 -3.81 -8.00 -21.53
N ASP A 338 -2.50 -7.94 -21.77
CA ASP A 338 -1.83 -6.80 -22.41
C ASP A 338 -2.25 -6.58 -23.88
N SER A 339 -2.87 -7.61 -24.46
CA SER A 339 -3.41 -7.66 -25.81
C SER A 339 -4.78 -8.34 -25.79
N PRO A 340 -5.73 -7.91 -26.64
CA PRO A 340 -7.04 -8.53 -26.72
C PRO A 340 -6.95 -10.03 -27.06
N SER A 341 -7.62 -10.87 -26.28
CA SER A 341 -7.73 -12.30 -26.54
C SER A 341 -9.08 -12.83 -26.10
N SER A 342 -9.53 -13.95 -26.68
CA SER A 342 -10.80 -14.59 -26.31
C SER A 342 -10.84 -14.96 -24.82
N GLN A 343 -9.74 -15.49 -24.28
CA GLN A 343 -9.64 -15.84 -22.86
C GLN A 343 -9.83 -14.60 -21.95
N CYS A 344 -9.22 -13.48 -22.30
CA CYS A 344 -9.33 -12.24 -21.53
C CYS A 344 -10.73 -11.63 -21.65
N THR A 345 -11.32 -11.65 -22.85
CA THR A 345 -12.69 -11.15 -23.08
C THR A 345 -13.71 -12.00 -22.33
N GLU A 346 -13.59 -13.33 -22.37
CA GLU A 346 -14.47 -14.24 -21.62
C GLU A 346 -14.35 -14.02 -20.11
N TYR A 347 -13.12 -13.88 -19.60
CA TYR A 347 -12.88 -13.58 -18.19
C TYR A 347 -13.51 -12.26 -17.78
N VAL A 348 -13.30 -11.18 -18.56
CA VAL A 348 -13.85 -9.87 -18.23
C VAL A 348 -15.37 -9.90 -18.27
N HIS A 349 -15.97 -10.50 -19.31
CA HIS A 349 -17.41 -10.66 -19.41
C HIS A 349 -17.97 -11.36 -18.17
N ARG A 350 -17.47 -12.55 -17.85
CA ARG A 350 -17.88 -13.33 -16.68
C ARG A 350 -17.68 -12.58 -15.35
N THR A 351 -16.62 -11.80 -15.23
CA THR A 351 -16.32 -11.04 -14.01
C THR A 351 -17.27 -9.86 -13.84
N LEU A 352 -17.57 -9.15 -14.92
CA LEU A 352 -18.48 -8.01 -14.91
C LEU A 352 -19.96 -8.42 -14.79
N THR A 353 -20.34 -9.64 -15.15
CA THR A 353 -21.70 -10.15 -14.90
C THR A 353 -21.91 -10.62 -13.46
N ARG A 354 -20.81 -10.82 -12.70
CA ARG A 354 -20.80 -11.35 -11.32
C ARG A 354 -20.27 -10.36 -10.28
N LEU A 355 -20.49 -9.05 -10.50
CA LEU A 355 -19.94 -8.00 -9.64
C LEU A 355 -20.34 -8.14 -8.16
N GLU A 356 -21.59 -8.52 -7.86
CA GLU A 356 -22.06 -8.68 -6.48
C GLU A 356 -21.41 -9.88 -5.79
N GLU A 357 -21.41 -11.03 -6.47
CA GLU A 357 -20.82 -12.28 -5.96
C GLU A 357 -19.33 -12.13 -5.64
N LEU A 358 -18.63 -11.33 -6.45
CA LEU A 358 -17.20 -11.04 -6.29
C LEU A 358 -16.92 -9.78 -5.44
N ASN A 359 -17.96 -9.16 -4.87
CA ASN A 359 -17.88 -7.93 -4.09
C ASN A 359 -17.12 -6.78 -4.80
N LEU A 360 -17.29 -6.68 -6.12
CA LEU A 360 -16.63 -5.70 -6.98
C LEU A 360 -17.40 -4.39 -7.13
N GLY A 361 -18.65 -4.31 -6.65
CA GLY A 361 -19.48 -3.10 -6.74
C GLY A 361 -18.84 -1.84 -6.15
N TYR A 362 -17.93 -1.99 -5.19
CA TYR A 362 -17.17 -0.88 -4.58
C TYR A 362 -15.76 -0.72 -5.13
N SER A 363 -15.28 -1.67 -5.95
CA SER A 363 -13.95 -1.68 -6.53
C SER A 363 -13.93 -0.97 -7.88
N SER A 364 -14.28 0.33 -7.88
CA SER A 364 -14.43 1.17 -9.09
C SER A 364 -13.19 1.13 -9.99
N ASP A 365 -11.99 1.01 -9.43
CA ASP A 365 -10.75 0.95 -10.20
C ASP A 365 -10.65 -0.34 -11.02
N LEU A 366 -11.01 -1.48 -10.42
CA LEU A 366 -10.94 -2.77 -11.10
C LEU A 366 -12.04 -2.91 -12.15
N VAL A 367 -13.26 -2.48 -11.82
CA VAL A 367 -14.35 -2.38 -12.80
C VAL A 367 -13.97 -1.44 -13.93
N GLY A 368 -13.26 -0.34 -13.63
CA GLY A 368 -12.73 0.59 -14.63
C GLY A 368 -11.75 -0.08 -15.59
N ILE A 369 -10.78 -0.83 -15.07
CA ILE A 369 -9.81 -1.58 -15.88
C ILE A 369 -10.52 -2.55 -16.86
N TYR A 370 -11.51 -3.29 -16.38
CA TYR A 370 -12.27 -4.25 -17.19
C TYR A 370 -13.17 -3.56 -18.22
N THR A 371 -13.81 -2.46 -17.84
CA THR A 371 -14.62 -1.62 -18.73
C THR A 371 -13.77 -1.05 -19.86
N ASP A 372 -12.59 -0.50 -19.53
CA ASP A 372 -11.66 0.08 -20.51
C ASP A 372 -11.12 -1.00 -21.46
N TYR A 373 -10.90 -2.23 -20.97
CA TYR A 373 -10.51 -3.36 -21.81
C TYR A 373 -11.61 -3.71 -22.82
N LEU A 374 -12.87 -3.91 -22.40
CA LEU A 374 -13.95 -4.21 -23.35
C LEU A 374 -14.23 -3.04 -24.29
N LYS A 375 -14.15 -1.80 -23.81
CA LYS A 375 -14.32 -0.61 -24.67
C LYS A 375 -13.35 -0.63 -25.87
N GLN A 376 -12.13 -1.15 -25.67
CA GLN A 376 -11.11 -1.26 -26.72
C GLN A 376 -11.21 -2.53 -27.55
N SER A 377 -11.61 -3.66 -26.93
CA SER A 377 -11.58 -4.98 -27.56
C SER A 377 -12.92 -5.43 -28.15
N ASP A 378 -14.03 -5.13 -27.48
CA ASP A 378 -15.38 -5.52 -27.85
C ASP A 378 -16.43 -4.57 -27.22
N ALA A 379 -16.65 -3.43 -27.88
CA ALA A 379 -17.58 -2.41 -27.40
C ALA A 379 -19.05 -2.86 -27.42
N ALA A 380 -19.39 -3.83 -28.29
CA ALA A 380 -20.74 -4.40 -28.34
C ALA A 380 -21.00 -5.25 -27.11
N LEU A 381 -20.05 -6.12 -26.74
CA LEU A 381 -20.13 -6.89 -25.51
C LEU A 381 -20.15 -6.00 -24.26
N LEU A 382 -19.38 -4.90 -24.23
CA LEU A 382 -19.46 -3.95 -23.11
C LEU A 382 -20.87 -3.39 -22.94
N LYS A 383 -21.53 -3.05 -24.05
CA LYS A 383 -22.90 -2.54 -24.03
C LYS A 383 -23.88 -3.58 -23.50
N GLU A 384 -23.78 -4.82 -23.98
CA GLU A 384 -24.57 -5.95 -23.48
C GLU A 384 -24.40 -6.13 -21.97
N VAL A 385 -23.16 -6.13 -21.48
CA VAL A 385 -22.85 -6.23 -20.05
C VAL A 385 -23.48 -5.09 -19.25
N ILE A 386 -23.39 -3.84 -19.71
CA ILE A 386 -24.00 -2.70 -19.00
C ILE A 386 -25.51 -2.85 -18.94
N ILE A 387 -26.16 -3.26 -20.03
CA ILE A 387 -27.61 -3.48 -20.06
C ILE A 387 -28.00 -4.61 -19.10
N GLU A 388 -27.33 -5.77 -19.16
CA GLU A 388 -27.58 -6.88 -18.25
C GLU A 388 -27.45 -6.46 -16.78
N GLN A 389 -26.46 -5.62 -16.45
CA GLN A 389 -26.28 -5.13 -15.09
C GLN A 389 -27.37 -4.14 -14.63
N LEU A 390 -27.99 -3.40 -15.54
CA LEU A 390 -29.16 -2.56 -15.25
C LEU A 390 -30.39 -3.45 -14.99
N ASP A 391 -30.56 -4.50 -15.78
CA ASP A 391 -31.71 -5.42 -15.70
C ASP A 391 -31.69 -6.31 -14.44
N LEU A 392 -30.51 -6.58 -13.87
CA LEU A 392 -30.38 -7.42 -12.68
C LEU A 392 -30.91 -6.78 -11.39
N GLU A 393 -31.30 -5.49 -11.40
CA GLU A 393 -31.99 -4.73 -10.32
C GLU A 393 -31.34 -4.76 -8.91
N ARG A 394 -30.16 -5.37 -8.76
CA ARG A 394 -29.61 -5.75 -7.45
C ARG A 394 -28.39 -4.94 -7.00
N MET A 395 -27.88 -4.02 -7.81
CA MET A 395 -26.56 -3.42 -7.55
C MET A 395 -26.48 -1.89 -7.68
N HIS A 396 -25.54 -1.33 -6.91
CA HIS A 396 -24.98 -0.01 -7.16
C HIS A 396 -24.31 0.03 -8.54
N ILE A 397 -24.81 0.84 -9.48
CA ILE A 397 -24.17 1.03 -10.79
C ILE A 397 -22.76 1.59 -10.59
N PRO A 398 -21.70 0.87 -11.02
CA PRO A 398 -20.34 1.35 -10.93
C PRO A 398 -20.13 2.65 -11.74
N ARG A 399 -19.34 3.58 -11.19
CA ARG A 399 -18.98 4.84 -11.88
C ARG A 399 -18.42 4.64 -13.30
N PRO A 400 -17.61 3.60 -13.60
CA PRO A 400 -17.15 3.34 -14.96
C PRO A 400 -18.29 3.15 -15.96
N TYR A 401 -19.40 2.52 -15.57
CA TYR A 401 -20.56 2.33 -16.45
C TYR A 401 -21.28 3.65 -16.72
N LEU A 402 -21.50 4.46 -15.67
CA LEU A 402 -22.06 5.81 -15.82
C LEU A 402 -21.25 6.66 -16.80
N LYS A 403 -19.92 6.55 -16.75
CA LYS A 403 -19.01 7.22 -17.68
C LYS A 403 -19.23 6.75 -19.12
N VAL A 404 -19.32 5.44 -19.35
CA VAL A 404 -19.57 4.86 -20.69
C VAL A 404 -20.92 5.30 -21.25
N ILE A 405 -22.00 5.20 -20.45
CA ILE A 405 -23.35 5.62 -20.84
C ILE A 405 -23.38 7.12 -21.20
N GLN A 406 -22.67 7.96 -20.43
CA GLN A 406 -22.58 9.40 -20.69
C GLN A 406 -21.80 9.74 -21.97
N GLU A 407 -20.67 9.05 -22.20
CA GLU A 407 -19.77 9.30 -23.33
C GLU A 407 -20.37 8.85 -24.66
N THR A 408 -20.98 7.67 -24.68
CA THR A 408 -21.54 7.07 -25.90
C THR A 408 -22.88 7.67 -26.30
N ARG A 409 -23.70 8.03 -25.31
CA ARG A 409 -25.09 8.50 -25.51
C ARG A 409 -25.92 7.57 -26.40
N ASP A 410 -25.67 6.26 -26.30
CA ASP A 410 -26.35 5.25 -27.09
C ASP A 410 -27.82 5.11 -26.61
N PRO A 411 -28.81 5.28 -27.49
CA PRO A 411 -30.23 5.16 -27.14
C PRO A 411 -30.61 3.83 -26.48
N ASP A 412 -29.88 2.75 -26.74
CA ASP A 412 -30.21 1.43 -26.22
C ASP A 412 -29.97 1.33 -24.70
N TYR A 413 -29.26 2.28 -24.08
CA TYR A 413 -29.17 2.36 -22.62
C TYR A 413 -30.39 3.01 -21.97
N VAL A 414 -31.22 3.73 -22.73
CA VAL A 414 -32.24 4.62 -22.16
C VAL A 414 -33.33 3.84 -21.45
N GLU A 415 -33.91 2.82 -22.09
CA GLU A 415 -34.98 2.04 -21.48
C GLU A 415 -34.50 1.22 -20.28
N PRO A 416 -33.43 0.40 -20.39
CA PRO A 416 -32.91 -0.33 -19.23
C PRO A 416 -32.56 0.58 -18.05
N ALA A 417 -32.00 1.77 -18.32
CA ALA A 417 -31.66 2.72 -17.27
C ALA A 417 -32.90 3.34 -16.59
N LEU A 418 -33.95 3.65 -17.36
CA LEU A 418 -35.18 4.21 -16.80
C LEU A 418 -35.97 3.16 -16.02
N GLU A 419 -36.03 1.92 -16.51
CA GLU A 419 -36.60 0.77 -15.80
C GLU A 419 -35.85 0.51 -14.48
N TYR A 420 -34.51 0.47 -14.50
CA TYR A 420 -33.70 0.34 -13.28
C TYR A 420 -33.97 1.45 -12.24
N ILE A 421 -34.16 2.71 -12.69
CA ILE A 421 -34.52 3.82 -11.78
C ILE A 421 -35.94 3.62 -11.21
N GLU A 422 -36.87 3.11 -12.02
CA GLU A 422 -38.28 2.90 -11.65
C GLU A 422 -38.48 1.71 -10.70
N GLU A 423 -37.82 0.59 -10.94
CA GLU A 423 -38.14 -0.69 -10.32
C GLU A 423 -37.26 -0.98 -9.11
N SER A 424 -35.96 -0.66 -9.17
CA SER A 424 -35.02 -1.00 -8.09
C SER A 424 -35.22 -0.14 -6.82
N PRO A 425 -34.89 -0.67 -5.63
CA PRO A 425 -34.87 0.08 -4.37
C PRO A 425 -34.04 1.36 -4.49
N GLU A 426 -34.41 2.40 -3.72
CA GLU A 426 -33.76 3.71 -3.86
C GLU A 426 -32.28 3.67 -3.50
N GLN A 427 -31.43 4.08 -4.44
CA GLN A 427 -29.98 4.13 -4.32
C GLN A 427 -29.40 5.42 -4.90
N TRP A 428 -28.27 5.88 -4.36
CA TRP A 428 -27.58 7.08 -4.87
C TRP A 428 -27.10 6.94 -6.32
N SER A 429 -26.77 5.72 -6.77
CA SER A 429 -26.42 5.41 -8.17
C SER A 429 -27.54 5.76 -9.16
N GLN A 430 -28.81 5.59 -8.77
CA GLN A 430 -29.94 5.91 -9.63
C GLN A 430 -30.10 7.42 -9.85
N ARG A 431 -29.77 8.24 -8.82
CA ARG A 431 -29.66 9.70 -9.00
C ARG A 431 -28.61 10.03 -10.05
N ASP A 432 -27.43 9.45 -9.92
CA ASP A 432 -26.31 9.75 -10.82
C ASP A 432 -26.60 9.27 -12.25
N LEU A 433 -27.25 8.11 -12.41
CA LEU A 433 -27.75 7.64 -13.69
C LEU A 433 -28.79 8.58 -14.30
N GLY A 434 -29.77 9.05 -13.52
CA GLY A 434 -30.74 10.04 -13.99
C GLY A 434 -30.07 11.35 -14.44
N ILE A 435 -29.04 11.82 -13.73
CA ILE A 435 -28.23 12.98 -14.15
C ILE A 435 -27.50 12.70 -15.46
N VAL A 436 -26.95 11.50 -15.65
CA VAL A 436 -26.30 11.09 -16.90
C VAL A 436 -27.31 11.09 -18.06
N LEU A 437 -28.50 10.52 -17.86
CA LEU A 437 -29.57 10.49 -18.87
C LEU A 437 -30.04 11.89 -19.27
N LEU A 438 -30.16 12.84 -18.33
CA LEU A 438 -30.49 14.23 -18.66
C LEU A 438 -29.49 14.86 -19.65
N LYS A 439 -28.21 14.46 -19.62
CA LYS A 439 -27.18 14.98 -20.55
C LYS A 439 -27.37 14.52 -22.00
N TYR A 440 -28.28 13.57 -22.26
CA TYR A 440 -28.65 13.18 -23.63
C TYR A 440 -29.35 14.35 -24.36
N GLY A 441 -29.99 15.25 -23.62
CA GLY A 441 -30.70 16.40 -24.17
C GLY A 441 -32.02 16.03 -24.86
N ASP A 442 -32.55 14.84 -24.57
CA ASP A 442 -33.82 14.33 -25.08
C ASP A 442 -34.99 14.78 -24.18
N ALA A 443 -36.07 15.28 -24.79
CA ALA A 443 -37.22 15.81 -24.07
C ALA A 443 -38.07 14.70 -23.42
N ASP A 444 -38.18 13.53 -24.08
CA ASP A 444 -39.00 12.41 -23.62
C ASP A 444 -38.32 11.74 -22.41
N ILE A 445 -36.99 11.61 -22.45
CA ILE A 445 -36.19 11.15 -21.29
C ILE A 445 -36.39 12.08 -20.09
N LYS A 446 -36.31 13.41 -20.32
CA LYS A 446 -36.52 14.40 -19.26
C LYS A 446 -37.92 14.29 -18.66
N GLU A 447 -38.95 14.15 -19.50
CA GLU A 447 -40.33 14.02 -19.03
C GLU A 447 -40.52 12.78 -18.17
N ARG A 448 -40.02 11.61 -18.61
CA ARG A 448 -40.06 10.38 -17.80
C ARG A 448 -39.31 10.51 -16.48
N LEU A 449 -38.13 11.11 -16.47
CA LEU A 449 -37.39 11.36 -15.23
C LEU A 449 -38.14 12.30 -14.27
N MET A 450 -38.87 13.30 -14.80
CA MET A 450 -39.72 14.17 -13.98
C MET A 450 -40.92 13.43 -13.39
N GLU A 451 -41.48 12.47 -14.11
CA GLU A 451 -42.53 11.59 -13.57
C GLU A 451 -41.97 10.67 -12.48
N LEU A 452 -40.81 10.04 -12.72
CA LEU A 452 -40.12 9.22 -11.73
C LEU A 452 -39.77 10.02 -10.47
N ARG A 453 -39.37 11.29 -10.60
CA ARG A 453 -39.07 12.19 -9.47
C ARG A 453 -40.24 12.39 -8.51
N LYS A 454 -41.49 12.28 -8.98
CA LYS A 454 -42.67 12.34 -8.10
C LYS A 454 -42.71 11.14 -7.15
N ARG A 455 -42.21 9.98 -7.59
CA ARG A 455 -42.29 8.70 -6.87
C ARG A 455 -40.97 8.30 -6.19
N LYS A 456 -39.81 8.74 -6.72
CA LYS A 456 -38.46 8.39 -6.25
C LYS A 456 -37.78 9.58 -5.55
N SER A 457 -37.48 9.43 -4.26
CA SER A 457 -36.93 10.49 -3.41
C SER A 457 -35.50 10.87 -3.81
N MET A 458 -34.68 9.93 -4.31
CA MET A 458 -33.30 10.21 -4.73
C MET A 458 -33.19 11.23 -5.88
N LEU A 459 -34.25 11.36 -6.69
CA LEU A 459 -34.32 12.34 -7.78
C LEU A 459 -34.79 13.73 -7.31
N ARG A 460 -35.13 13.90 -6.02
CA ARG A 460 -35.48 15.21 -5.43
C ARG A 460 -34.29 15.92 -4.79
N THR A 461 -33.09 15.36 -4.98
CA THR A 461 -31.84 15.91 -4.44
C THR A 461 -31.45 17.21 -5.13
N ARG A 462 -30.68 18.05 -4.43
CA ARG A 462 -30.15 19.30 -4.96
C ARG A 462 -29.33 19.09 -6.24
N ALA A 463 -28.48 18.06 -6.27
CA ALA A 463 -27.66 17.74 -7.45
C ALA A 463 -28.49 17.41 -8.69
N PHE A 464 -29.61 16.68 -8.53
CA PHE A 464 -30.52 16.40 -9.64
C PHE A 464 -31.26 17.67 -10.11
N GLN A 465 -31.67 18.53 -9.18
CA GLN A 465 -32.27 19.84 -9.52
C GLN A 465 -31.28 20.72 -10.30
N GLU A 466 -30.03 20.79 -9.88
CA GLU A 466 -28.99 21.54 -10.58
C GLU A 466 -28.77 20.99 -12.01
N ALA A 467 -28.81 19.66 -12.20
CA ALA A 467 -28.73 19.05 -13.52
C ALA A 467 -29.94 19.40 -14.42
N LEU A 468 -31.15 19.48 -13.85
CA LEU A 468 -32.36 19.92 -14.57
C LEU A 468 -32.27 21.40 -14.96
N ASP A 469 -31.79 22.27 -14.06
CA ASP A 469 -31.64 23.71 -14.32
C ASP A 469 -30.61 23.98 -15.42
N GLN A 470 -29.60 23.12 -15.53
CA GLN A 470 -28.56 23.18 -16.56
C GLN A 470 -28.94 22.43 -17.85
N TRP A 471 -30.07 21.73 -17.88
CA TRP A 471 -30.48 20.92 -19.03
C TRP A 471 -30.70 21.78 -20.27
N LYS A 472 -30.19 21.31 -21.41
CA LYS A 472 -30.39 21.94 -22.71
C LYS A 472 -30.81 20.87 -23.72
N PRO A 473 -31.82 21.13 -24.57
CA PRO A 473 -32.20 20.19 -25.61
C PRO A 473 -31.00 19.97 -26.55
N ARG A 474 -30.80 18.72 -26.98
CA ARG A 474 -29.78 18.39 -27.98
C ARG A 474 -30.16 19.11 -29.27
N LYS A 475 -29.24 19.89 -29.82
CA LYS A 475 -29.44 20.46 -31.16
C LYS A 475 -29.55 19.30 -32.14
N ALA A 476 -30.65 19.27 -32.91
CA ALA A 476 -30.81 18.30 -33.99
C ALA A 476 -29.55 18.37 -34.90
N PRO A 477 -28.96 17.21 -35.26
CA PRO A 477 -27.76 17.16 -36.09
C PRO A 477 -27.95 17.80 -37.46
#